data_AF-A0A2A3VJV1-F1
#
_entry.id   AF-A0A2A3VJV1-F1
#
_cell.length_a   1.000
_cell.length_b   1.000
_cell.length_c   1.000
_cell.angle_alpha   90.00
_cell.angle_beta   90.00
_cell.angle_gamma   90.00
#
_symmetry.space_group_name_H-M   'P 1'
#
loop_
_entity.id
_entity.type
_entity.pdbx_description
1 polymer ?
#
loop_
_entity_poly.entity_id
_entity_poly.type
_entity_poly.pdbx_seq_one_letter_code
_entity_poly.pdbx_strand_id
1 'polypeptide(L)'
;MNTTDDAVRAIVRPLLEGRLWMKLLGVMLMISGALQVLSLIGILWAWVPIWLGVLLFQAAGAAQDAAASGRVDAAIRATDKLRLFFMIQGILLLIALILFGAFFLLGGAALLAGLAGMANA
;
A
#
# COMPACT_ATOMS: atom_id res chain seq x y z
N MET A 1 -6.25 -35.20 13.95
CA MET A 1 -6.14 -33.73 13.89
C MET A 1 -4.68 -33.38 14.00
N ASN A 2 -4.13 -32.70 13.00
CA ASN A 2 -2.75 -32.24 13.03
C ASN A 2 -2.73 -30.87 13.71
N THR A 3 -2.25 -30.82 14.95
CA THR A 3 -2.26 -29.62 15.80
C THR A 3 -1.58 -28.42 15.14
N THR A 4 -0.59 -28.68 14.28
CA THR A 4 0.12 -27.66 13.49
C THR A 4 -0.80 -27.00 12.47
N ASP A 5 -1.61 -27.78 11.77
CA ASP A 5 -2.50 -27.27 10.72
C ASP A 5 -3.61 -26.39 11.35
N ASP A 6 -4.10 -26.80 12.53
CA ASP A 6 -5.07 -26.04 13.30
C ASP A 6 -4.47 -24.73 13.85
N ALA A 7 -3.20 -24.75 14.28
CA ALA A 7 -2.46 -23.56 14.68
C ALA A 7 -2.27 -22.58 13.51
N VAL A 8 -1.91 -23.07 12.32
CA VAL A 8 -1.78 -22.23 11.11
C VAL A 8 -3.11 -21.57 10.76
N ARG A 9 -4.21 -22.33 10.82
CA ARG A 9 -5.56 -21.81 10.58
C ARG A 9 -5.94 -20.72 11.58
N ALA A 10 -5.61 -20.90 12.86
CA ALA A 10 -5.85 -19.90 13.89
C ALA A 10 -5.06 -18.61 13.64
N ILE A 11 -3.79 -18.71 13.25
CA ILE A 11 -2.91 -17.56 12.98
C ILE A 11 -3.38 -16.78 11.74
N VAL A 12 -3.81 -17.47 10.68
CA VAL A 12 -4.21 -16.81 9.42
C VAL A 12 -5.65 -16.30 9.47
N ARG A 13 -6.45 -16.70 10.46
CA ARG A 13 -7.86 -16.30 10.60
C ARG A 13 -8.11 -14.79 10.44
N PRO A 14 -7.33 -13.87 11.04
CA PRO A 14 -7.56 -12.44 10.86
C PRO A 14 -7.34 -11.98 9.41
N LEU A 15 -6.36 -12.55 8.69
CA LEU A 15 -6.12 -12.26 7.27
C LEU A 15 -7.28 -12.80 6.42
N LEU A 16 -7.86 -13.94 6.81
CA LEU A 16 -9.02 -14.50 6.12
C LEU A 16 -10.26 -13.63 6.32
N GLU A 17 -10.52 -13.16 7.54
CA GLU A 17 -11.65 -12.25 7.83
C GLU A 17 -11.48 -10.91 7.08
N GLY A 18 -10.26 -10.41 6.97
CA GLY A 18 -9.90 -9.22 6.20
C GLY A 18 -9.82 -9.41 4.67
N ARG A 19 -9.99 -10.63 4.14
CA ARG A 19 -9.71 -10.96 2.72
C ARG A 19 -10.50 -10.10 1.73
N LEU A 20 -11.73 -9.75 2.07
CA LEU A 20 -12.60 -8.94 1.21
C LEU A 20 -12.01 -7.55 1.02
N TRP A 21 -11.58 -6.93 2.12
CA TRP A 21 -10.93 -5.62 2.12
C TRP A 21 -9.61 -5.66 1.36
N MET A 22 -8.80 -6.70 1.56
CA MET A 22 -7.54 -6.87 0.83
C MET A 22 -7.77 -6.96 -0.69
N LYS A 23 -8.74 -7.76 -1.14
CA LYS A 23 -9.07 -7.87 -2.57
C LYS A 23 -9.67 -6.58 -3.12
N LEU A 24 -10.59 -5.95 -2.39
CA LEU A 24 -11.23 -4.69 -2.79
C LEU A 24 -10.19 -3.58 -2.96
N LEU A 25 -9.37 -3.34 -1.93
CA LEU A 25 -8.29 -2.35 -1.98
C LEU A 25 -7.29 -2.68 -3.08
N GLY A 26 -6.97 -3.97 -3.27
CA GLY A 26 -6.07 -4.42 -4.32
C GLY A 26 -6.57 -4.03 -5.72
N VAL A 27 -7.85 -4.31 -6.01
CA VAL A 27 -8.49 -3.94 -7.27
C VAL A 27 -8.60 -2.42 -7.43
N MET A 28 -8.96 -1.69 -6.36
CA MET A 28 -9.03 -0.23 -6.40
C MET A 28 -7.68 0.41 -6.75
N LEU A 29 -6.58 -0.10 -6.18
CA LEU A 29 -5.23 0.37 -6.48
C LEU A 29 -4.83 0.10 -7.94
N MET A 30 -5.18 -1.08 -8.47
CA MET A 30 -4.94 -1.39 -9.89
C MET A 30 -5.71 -0.46 -10.82
N ILE A 31 -7.00 -0.21 -10.54
CA ILE A 31 -7.83 0.70 -11.33
C ILE A 31 -7.28 2.13 -11.26
N SER A 32 -6.94 2.60 -10.07
CA SER A 32 -6.36 3.93 -9.87
C SER A 32 -5.06 4.09 -10.65
N GLY A 33 -4.17 3.10 -10.58
CA GLY A 33 -2.93 3.11 -11.36
C GLY A 33 -3.17 3.07 -12.87
N ALA A 34 -4.12 2.25 -13.33
CA ALA A 34 -4.48 2.19 -14.76
C ALA A 34 -5.00 3.54 -15.28
N LEU A 35 -5.78 4.27 -14.49
CA LEU A 35 -6.22 5.63 -14.84
C LEU A 35 -5.05 6.62 -14.88
N GLN A 36 -4.06 6.49 -13.99
CA GLN A 36 -2.87 7.36 -13.97
C GLN A 36 -2.00 7.21 -15.22
N VAL A 37 -1.95 6.02 -15.83
CA VAL A 37 -1.21 5.77 -17.09
C VAL A 37 -1.64 6.70 -18.22
N LEU A 38 -2.87 7.22 -18.20
CA LEU A 38 -3.38 8.16 -19.21
C LEU A 38 -2.66 9.53 -19.19
N SER A 39 -1.86 9.81 -18.16
CA SER A 39 -1.08 11.04 -18.04
C SER A 39 0.41 10.80 -18.32
N LEU A 40 1.08 11.76 -18.96
CA LEU A 40 2.52 11.69 -19.26
C LEU A 40 3.38 11.50 -18.00
N ILE A 41 2.97 12.08 -16.89
CA ILE A 41 3.63 11.93 -15.58
C ILE A 41 3.26 10.57 -14.96
N GLY A 42 1.98 10.18 -15.05
CA GLY A 42 1.48 8.98 -14.40
C GLY A 42 2.02 7.69 -15.00
N ILE A 43 2.45 7.65 -16.26
CA ILE A 43 3.12 6.46 -16.81
C ILE A 43 4.42 6.11 -16.04
N LEU A 44 5.11 7.11 -15.48
CA LEU A 44 6.33 6.90 -14.69
C LEU A 44 6.05 6.40 -13.27
N TRP A 45 4.83 6.64 -12.75
CA TRP A 45 4.47 6.37 -11.35
C TRP A 45 3.42 5.28 -11.17
N ALA A 46 2.60 4.99 -12.18
CA ALA A 46 1.45 4.09 -12.11
C ALA A 46 1.82 2.63 -11.78
N TRP A 47 3.07 2.22 -12.04
CA TRP A 47 3.52 0.87 -11.71
C TRP A 47 3.50 0.58 -10.21
N VAL A 48 3.70 1.60 -9.36
CA VAL A 48 3.70 1.46 -7.89
C VAL A 48 2.32 1.04 -7.36
N PRO A 49 1.22 1.80 -7.58
CA PRO A 49 -0.10 1.41 -7.11
C PRO A 49 -0.58 0.10 -7.75
N ILE A 50 -0.27 -0.17 -9.03
CA ILE A 50 -0.63 -1.44 -9.67
C ILE A 50 0.05 -2.62 -8.96
N TRP A 51 1.36 -2.51 -8.70
CA TRP A 51 2.11 -3.58 -8.02
C TRP A 51 1.65 -3.80 -6.57
N LEU A 52 1.37 -2.72 -5.84
CA LEU A 52 0.77 -2.80 -4.51
C LEU A 52 -0.59 -3.49 -4.52
N GLY A 53 -1.41 -3.20 -5.53
CA GLY A 53 -2.68 -3.88 -5.73
C GLY A 53 -2.51 -5.38 -5.95
N VAL A 54 -1.54 -5.77 -6.79
CA VAL A 54 -1.21 -7.18 -7.05
C VAL A 54 -0.73 -7.89 -5.79
N LEU A 55 0.16 -7.26 -5.00
CA LEU A 55 0.66 -7.80 -3.74
C LEU A 55 -0.47 -8.08 -2.75
N LEU A 56 -1.40 -7.13 -2.59
CA LEU A 56 -2.50 -7.25 -1.65
C LEU A 56 -3.51 -8.33 -2.08
N PHE A 57 -3.77 -8.44 -3.39
CA PHE A 57 -4.60 -9.50 -3.95
C PHE A 57 -3.95 -10.89 -3.77
N GLN A 58 -2.64 -11.01 -4.01
CA GLN A 58 -1.87 -12.24 -3.77
C GLN A 58 -1.85 -12.63 -2.29
N ALA A 59 -1.69 -11.67 -1.38
CA ALA A 59 -1.72 -11.91 0.06
C ALA A 59 -3.08 -12.50 0.49
N ALA A 60 -4.19 -11.98 -0.06
CA ALA A 60 -5.53 -12.49 0.22
C ALA A 60 -5.74 -13.91 -0.32
N GLY A 61 -5.22 -14.21 -1.51
CA GLY A 61 -5.25 -15.57 -2.09
C GLY A 61 -4.45 -16.57 -1.25
N ALA A 62 -3.21 -16.21 -0.90
CA ALA A 62 -2.35 -17.06 -0.06
C ALA A 62 -2.94 -17.29 1.34
N ALA A 63 -3.64 -16.30 1.91
CA ALA A 63 -4.36 -16.46 3.19
C ALA A 63 -5.52 -17.45 3.09
N GLN A 64 -6.27 -17.44 1.97
CA GLN A 64 -7.32 -18.43 1.70
C GLN A 64 -6.74 -19.84 1.57
N ASP A 65 -5.64 -19.99 0.82
CA ASP A 65 -4.95 -21.28 0.65
C ASP A 65 -4.42 -21.81 1.98
N ALA A 66 -3.84 -20.96 2.82
CA ALA A 66 -3.33 -21.35 4.14
C ALA A 66 -4.45 -21.78 5.08
N ALA A 67 -5.60 -21.10 5.06
CA ALA A 67 -6.77 -21.49 5.84
C ALA A 67 -7.35 -22.84 5.38
N ALA A 68 -7.45 -23.06 4.06
CA ALA A 68 -7.97 -24.31 3.51
C ALA A 68 -7.02 -25.49 3.78
N SER A 69 -5.74 -25.31 3.45
CA SER A 69 -4.74 -26.38 3.46
C SER A 69 -4.04 -26.61 4.80
N GLY A 70 -4.05 -25.63 5.72
CA GLY A 70 -3.28 -25.70 6.97
C GLY A 70 -1.77 -25.56 6.81
N ARG A 71 -1.26 -25.34 5.58
CA ARG A 71 0.18 -25.33 5.30
C ARG A 71 0.86 -24.04 5.76
N VAL A 72 1.93 -24.21 6.54
CA VAL A 72 2.80 -23.11 7.01
C VAL A 72 3.35 -22.29 5.84
N ASP A 73 3.78 -22.94 4.75
CA ASP A 73 4.33 -22.23 3.58
C ASP A 73 3.37 -21.20 3.00
N ALA A 74 2.06 -21.51 2.98
CA ALA A 74 1.05 -20.61 2.45
C ALA A 74 0.83 -19.41 3.40
N ALA A 75 0.89 -19.65 4.71
CA ALA A 75 0.78 -18.60 5.72
C ALA A 75 1.97 -17.63 5.67
N ILE A 76 3.19 -18.16 5.49
CA ILE A 76 4.40 -17.35 5.29
C ILE A 76 4.25 -16.51 4.02
N ARG A 77 3.84 -17.11 2.90
CA ARG A 77 3.62 -16.34 1.66
C ARG A 77 2.59 -15.23 1.83
N ALA A 78 1.49 -15.48 2.54
CA ALA A 78 0.47 -14.46 2.78
C ALA A 78 1.03 -13.27 3.59
N THR A 79 1.77 -13.58 4.66
CA THR A 79 2.36 -12.58 5.56
C THR A 79 3.51 -11.82 4.91
N ASP A 80 4.36 -12.47 4.11
CA ASP A 80 5.44 -11.81 3.37
C ASP A 80 4.91 -10.81 2.34
N LYS A 81 3.86 -11.16 1.61
CA LYS A 81 3.22 -10.25 0.64
C LYS A 81 2.59 -9.05 1.35
N LEU A 82 1.96 -9.28 2.50
CA LEU A 82 1.39 -8.22 3.33
C LEU A 82 2.48 -7.31 3.91
N ARG A 83 3.60 -7.89 4.38
CA ARG A 83 4.78 -7.16 4.85
C ARG A 83 5.35 -6.26 3.76
N LEU A 84 5.53 -6.80 2.55
CA LEU A 84 6.03 -6.02 1.41
C LEU A 84 5.10 -4.84 1.11
N PHE A 85 3.78 -5.06 1.05
CA PHE A 85 2.79 -3.99 0.85
C PHE A 85 2.95 -2.86 1.88
N PHE A 86 2.97 -3.16 3.18
CA PHE A 86 3.11 -2.15 4.23
C PHE A 86 4.48 -1.47 4.23
N MET A 87 5.56 -2.21 3.94
CA MET A 87 6.90 -1.65 3.85
C MET A 87 6.98 -0.57 2.76
N ILE A 88 6.47 -0.87 1.56
CA ILE A 88 6.44 0.08 0.45
C ILE A 88 5.55 1.28 0.80
N GLN A 89 4.35 1.04 1.32
CA GLN A 89 3.44 2.11 1.75
C GLN A 89 4.08 3.02 2.80
N GLY A 90 4.77 2.45 3.78
CA GLY A 90 5.50 3.21 4.80
C GLY A 90 6.60 4.07 4.19
N ILE A 91 7.39 3.54 3.25
CA ILE A 91 8.43 4.30 2.55
C ILE A 91 7.81 5.43 1.71
N LEU A 92 6.75 5.16 0.95
CA LEU A 92 6.06 6.18 0.15
C LEU A 92 5.47 7.29 1.03
N LEU A 93 4.88 6.92 2.18
CA LEU A 93 4.36 7.89 3.14
C LEU A 93 5.46 8.78 3.70
N LEU A 94 6.62 8.22 4.06
CA LEU A 94 7.76 9.00 4.53
C LEU A 94 8.26 9.99 3.47
N ILE A 95 8.39 9.53 2.22
CA ILE A 95 8.78 10.40 1.09
C ILE A 95 7.76 11.52 0.93
N ALA A 96 6.47 11.20 0.94
CA ALA A 96 5.39 12.18 0.82
C ALA A 96 5.42 13.22 1.95
N LEU A 97 5.65 12.80 3.19
CA LEU A 97 5.75 13.70 4.35
C LEU A 97 6.96 14.65 4.23
N ILE A 98 8.11 14.15 3.78
CA ILE A 98 9.31 14.97 3.56
C ILE A 98 9.05 16.02 2.47
N LEU A 99 8.51 15.60 1.33
CA LEU A 99 8.19 16.50 0.22
C LEU A 99 7.14 17.55 0.62
N PHE A 100 6.11 17.13 1.33
CA PHE A 100 5.07 18.03 1.84
C PHE A 100 5.65 19.06 2.81
N GLY A 101 6.48 18.62 3.77
CA GLY A 101 7.16 19.52 4.70
C GLY A 101 8.08 20.52 3.98
N ALA A 102 8.88 20.05 3.01
CA ALA A 102 9.75 20.92 2.23
C ALA A 102 8.95 21.95 1.41
N PHE A 103 7.88 21.51 0.74
CA PHE A 103 7.01 22.40 -0.02
C PHE A 103 6.31 23.42 0.85
N PHE A 104 5.85 23.03 2.05
CA PHE A 104 5.21 23.95 2.99
C PHE A 104 6.18 25.02 3.50
N LEU A 105 7.42 24.63 3.82
CA LEU A 105 8.46 25.58 4.25
C LEU A 105 8.84 26.55 3.13
N LEU A 106 9.09 26.05 1.92
CA LEU A 106 9.48 26.87 0.77
C LEU A 106 8.32 27.73 0.26
N GLY A 107 7.12 27.15 0.14
CA GLY A 107 5.91 27.82 -0.32
C GLY A 107 5.38 28.83 0.70
N GLY A 108 5.41 28.52 2.00
CA GLY A 108 5.05 29.45 3.07
C GLY A 108 6.02 30.62 3.14
N ALA A 109 7.33 30.38 3.00
CA ALA A 109 8.32 31.45 2.92
C ALA A 109 8.13 32.33 1.66
N ALA A 110 7.84 31.73 0.50
CA ALA A 110 7.57 32.47 -0.73
C ALA A 110 6.31 33.33 -0.64
N LEU A 111 5.23 32.80 -0.02
CA LEU A 111 4.00 33.55 0.22
C LEU A 111 4.25 34.75 1.14
N LEU A 112 4.95 34.55 2.26
CA LEU A 112 5.27 35.62 3.20
C LEU A 112 6.20 36.67 2.58
N ALA A 113 7.19 36.25 1.78
CA ALA A 113 8.06 37.16 1.05
C ALA A 113 7.29 37.99 0.00
N GLY A 114 6.34 37.38 -0.71
CA GLY A 114 5.47 38.08 -1.66
C GLY A 114 4.57 39.11 -0.98
N LEU A 115 3.97 38.76 0.16
CA LEU A 115 3.16 39.69 0.96
C LEU A 115 4.00 40.84 1.55
N ALA A 116 5.21 40.56 2.03
CA ALA A 116 6.12 41.58 2.54
C ALA A 116 6.64 42.51 1.42
N GLY A 117 6.85 41.99 0.21
CA GLY A 117 7.18 42.82 -0.95
C GLY A 117 6.05 43.76 -1.35
N MET A 118 4.80 43.29 -1.26
CA MET A 118 3.61 44.07 -1.60
C MET A 118 3.23 45.11 -0.54
N ALA A 119 3.57 44.88 0.73
CA ALA A 119 3.38 45.86 1.82
C ALA A 119 4.40 47.01 1.79
N ASN A 120 5.53 46.85 1.08
CA ASN A 120 6.60 47.83 0.97
C ASN A 120 6.62 48.57 -0.39
N ALA A 121 5.65 48.31 -1.27
CA ALA A 121 5.45 48.98 -2.55
C ALA A 121 4.29 49.99 -2.46
#